data_AF-A0A8H5HDW1-F1
#
_entry.id   AF-A0A8H5HDW1-F1
#
_cell.length_a   1.000
_cell.length_b   1.000
_cell.length_c   1.000
_cell.angle_alpha   90.00
_cell.angle_beta   90.00
_cell.angle_gamma   90.00
#
_symmetry.space_group_name_H-M   'P 1'
#
loop_
_entity.id
_entity.type
_entity.pdbx_description
1 polymer ?
#
loop_
_entity_poly.entity_id
_entity_poly.type
_entity_poly.pdbx_seq_one_letter_code
_entity_poly.pdbx_strand_id
1 'polypeptide(L)'
;MNIPVAAQIGRKPREGEAIQVTELGPNVSIRVYEGDLAQYHSYSLDFVDKSGQYIRTPKDITLYSGRFGGAQIFSIEGSLRRQRKGSAGFNRSMERLQKGKAAPDPNWETYMVPEGIRIRIKQEGHDDRFLDIPTRGPAVLHPKLMLFRG
;
A
#
# COMPACT_ATOMS: atom_id res chain seq x y z
N MET A 1 -3.74 -26.70 15.96
CA MET A 1 -2.73 -26.60 14.88
C MET A 1 -2.89 -25.22 14.27
N ASN A 2 -2.04 -24.26 14.67
CA ASN A 2 -2.12 -22.87 14.22
C ASN A 2 -1.71 -22.79 12.76
N ILE A 3 -2.63 -22.39 11.89
CA ILE A 3 -2.28 -21.92 10.55
C ILE A 3 -1.52 -20.61 10.79
N PRO A 4 -0.24 -20.48 10.40
CA PRO A 4 0.45 -19.21 10.50
C PRO A 4 -0.36 -18.19 9.69
N VAL A 5 -0.78 -17.11 10.35
CA VAL A 5 -1.37 -15.95 9.69
C VAL A 5 -0.36 -15.53 8.64
N ALA A 6 -0.64 -15.81 7.37
CA ALA A 6 0.15 -15.31 6.27
C ALA A 6 0.32 -13.81 6.52
N ALA A 7 1.56 -13.35 6.68
CA ALA A 7 1.86 -11.95 7.00
C ALA A 7 1.02 -11.05 6.09
N GLN A 8 0.08 -10.32 6.68
CA GLN A 8 -0.91 -9.54 5.95
C GLN A 8 -0.25 -8.22 5.53
N ILE A 9 0.63 -8.31 4.53
CA ILE A 9 1.35 -7.19 3.91
C ILE A 9 0.33 -6.14 3.47
N GLY A 10 0.53 -4.88 3.87
CA GLY A 10 -0.35 -3.78 3.49
C GLY A 10 -1.61 -3.69 4.34
N ARG A 11 -1.48 -3.97 5.64
CA ARG A 11 -2.58 -3.79 6.61
C ARG A 11 -3.12 -2.36 6.60
N LYS A 12 -4.33 -2.16 7.12
CA LYS A 12 -4.89 -0.83 7.36
C LYS A 12 -4.19 -0.12 8.52
N PRO A 13 -4.19 1.22 8.55
CA PRO A 13 -3.55 1.94 9.62
C PRO A 13 -4.29 1.66 10.93
N ARG A 14 -3.54 1.53 12.03
CA ARG A 14 -4.10 1.44 13.38
C ARG A 14 -4.40 2.84 13.90
N GLU A 15 -5.28 2.91 14.88
CA GLU A 15 -5.51 4.15 15.62
C GLU A 15 -4.19 4.65 16.24
N GLY A 16 -3.93 5.95 16.11
CA GLY A 16 -2.69 6.59 16.56
C GLY A 16 -1.50 6.48 15.61
N GLU A 17 -1.61 5.75 14.48
CA GLU A 17 -0.54 5.75 13.48
C GLU A 17 -0.48 7.07 12.71
N ALA A 18 0.74 7.48 12.34
CA ALA A 18 0.93 8.63 11.49
C ALA A 18 0.39 8.32 10.08
N ILE A 19 -0.60 9.12 9.66
CA ILE A 19 -1.23 9.02 8.35
C ILE A 19 -1.08 10.38 7.67
N GLN A 20 -0.46 10.39 6.51
CA GLN A 20 -0.51 11.53 5.59
C GLN A 20 -1.75 11.38 4.72
N VAL A 21 -2.62 12.39 4.71
CA VAL A 21 -3.81 12.42 3.85
C VAL A 21 -3.61 13.47 2.76
N THR A 22 -3.97 13.14 1.53
CA THR A 22 -3.91 14.05 0.38
C THR A 22 -5.23 14.01 -0.36
N GLU A 23 -5.92 15.14 -0.41
CA GLU A 23 -7.18 15.27 -1.14
C GLU A 23 -6.92 15.26 -2.64
N LEU A 24 -7.63 14.39 -3.38
CA LEU A 24 -7.61 14.40 -4.83
C LEU A 24 -8.76 15.23 -5.40
N GLY A 25 -9.86 15.33 -4.66
CA GLY A 25 -11.04 16.10 -5.03
C GLY A 25 -12.10 16.00 -3.94
N PRO A 26 -13.34 16.45 -4.21
CA PRO A 26 -14.36 16.63 -3.17
C PRO A 26 -14.83 15.34 -2.50
N ASN A 27 -14.58 14.18 -3.11
CA ASN A 27 -15.09 12.89 -2.65
C ASN A 27 -14.02 11.81 -2.46
N VAL A 28 -12.75 12.11 -2.75
CA VAL A 28 -11.68 11.12 -2.76
C VAL A 28 -10.40 11.71 -2.19
N SER A 29 -9.82 11.01 -1.23
CA SER A 29 -8.49 11.27 -0.69
C SER A 29 -7.62 10.03 -0.74
N ILE A 30 -6.31 10.23 -0.79
CA ILE A 30 -5.31 9.19 -0.59
C ILE A 30 -4.80 9.26 0.83
N ARG A 31 -4.60 8.11 1.47
CA ARG A 31 -3.82 7.99 2.70
C ARG A 31 -2.50 7.29 2.42
N VAL A 32 -1.44 7.78 3.02
CA VAL A 32 -0.10 7.18 3.03
C VAL A 32 0.31 6.97 4.48
N TYR A 33 0.74 5.76 4.82
CA TYR A 33 1.11 5.40 6.18
C TYR A 33 2.11 4.24 6.17
N GLU A 34 2.91 4.09 7.23
CA GLU A 34 3.99 3.09 7.25
C GLU A 34 3.46 1.66 7.30
N GLY A 35 2.43 1.43 8.11
CA GLY A 35 1.81 0.12 8.28
C GLY A 35 2.81 -0.93 8.74
N ASP A 36 2.83 -2.07 8.08
CA ASP A 36 3.80 -3.16 8.28
C ASP A 36 4.93 -3.17 7.23
N LEU A 37 5.04 -2.09 6.45
CA LEU A 37 5.95 -1.98 5.31
C LEU A 37 7.22 -1.17 5.60
N ALA A 38 7.35 -0.61 6.81
CA ALA A 38 8.50 0.20 7.22
C ALA A 38 9.84 -0.53 7.02
N GLN A 39 9.90 -1.82 7.39
CA GLN A 39 11.08 -2.67 7.22
C GLN A 39 11.49 -2.90 5.75
N TYR A 40 10.62 -2.60 4.80
CA TYR A 40 10.86 -2.73 3.36
C TYR A 40 11.10 -1.39 2.67
N HIS A 41 11.43 -0.32 3.42
CA HIS A 41 11.62 1.03 2.89
C HIS A 41 10.43 1.48 2.03
N SER A 42 9.22 1.10 2.44
CA SER A 42 7.99 1.32 1.69
C SER A 42 6.88 1.82 2.60
N TYR A 43 5.88 2.43 1.98
CA TYR A 43 4.64 2.88 2.61
C TYR A 43 3.46 2.10 2.04
N SER A 44 2.42 1.99 2.85
CA SER A 44 1.09 1.60 2.41
C SER A 44 0.37 2.82 1.88
N LEU A 45 -0.36 2.65 0.78
CA LEU A 45 -1.21 3.67 0.20
C LEU A 45 -2.60 3.09 -0.05
N ASP A 46 -3.64 3.83 0.34
CA ASP A 46 -5.02 3.51 0.00
C ASP A 46 -5.90 4.73 -0.27
N PHE A 47 -7.13 4.48 -0.73
CA PHE A 47 -8.12 5.51 -1.03
C PHE A 47 -9.21 5.52 0.03
N VAL A 48 -9.67 6.73 0.37
CA VAL A 48 -10.79 6.97 1.27
C VAL A 48 -11.77 7.97 0.67
N ASP A 49 -13.03 7.89 1.09
CA ASP A 49 -14.03 8.91 0.80
C ASP A 49 -13.89 10.14 1.71
N LYS A 50 -14.79 11.11 1.56
CA LYS A 50 -14.84 12.34 2.36
C LYS A 50 -15.06 12.12 3.87
N SER A 51 -15.55 10.95 4.27
CA SER A 51 -15.74 10.56 5.67
C SER A 51 -14.52 9.85 6.25
N GLY A 52 -13.47 9.65 5.44
CA GLY A 52 -12.30 8.86 5.81
C GLY A 52 -12.55 7.35 5.74
N GLN A 53 -13.71 6.92 5.23
CA GLN A 53 -14.02 5.51 5.04
C GLN A 53 -13.26 4.98 3.84
N TYR A 54 -12.68 3.79 3.99
CA TYR A 54 -11.98 3.12 2.91
C TYR A 54 -12.87 2.91 1.68
N ILE A 55 -12.31 3.18 0.50
CA ILE A 55 -12.93 2.87 -0.79
C ILE A 55 -11.93 2.15 -1.70
N ARG A 56 -12.46 1.40 -2.66
CA ARG A 56 -11.65 0.89 -3.78
C ARG A 56 -11.12 2.04 -4.62
N THR A 57 -10.02 1.79 -5.32
CA THR A 57 -9.46 2.74 -6.27
C THR A 57 -10.54 3.10 -7.30
N PRO A 58 -10.89 4.38 -7.46
CA PRO A 58 -11.81 4.82 -8.49
C PRO A 58 -11.35 4.34 -9.87
N LYS A 59 -12.27 3.86 -10.71
CA LYS A 59 -11.95 3.18 -11.98
C LYS A 59 -11.21 4.07 -12.98
N ASP A 60 -11.42 5.37 -12.86
CA ASP A 60 -10.81 6.42 -13.66
C ASP A 60 -9.44 6.84 -13.13
N ILE A 61 -9.02 6.38 -11.95
CA ILE A 61 -7.72 6.70 -11.35
C ILE A 61 -6.69 5.61 -11.66
N THR A 62 -5.53 6.03 -12.14
CA THR A 62 -4.36 5.16 -12.30
C THR A 62 -3.11 5.78 -11.70
N LEU A 63 -2.34 4.98 -10.97
CA LEU A 63 -1.11 5.38 -10.31
C LEU A 63 0.12 4.95 -11.14
N TYR A 64 1.11 5.84 -11.25
CA TYR A 64 2.39 5.59 -11.90
C TYR A 64 3.55 6.05 -11.02
N SER A 65 4.67 5.31 -11.05
CA SER A 65 5.91 5.77 -10.40
C SER A 65 6.58 6.88 -11.24
N GLY A 66 6.98 7.96 -10.60
CA GLY A 66 7.28 9.25 -11.24
C GLY A 66 8.71 9.46 -11.68
N ARG A 67 9.38 8.47 -12.28
CA ARG A 67 10.62 8.72 -13.04
C ARG A 67 10.44 8.25 -14.48
N PHE A 68 10.60 9.19 -15.43
CA PHE A 68 10.63 9.04 -16.89
C PHE A 68 10.03 7.74 -17.45
N GLY A 69 8.78 7.81 -17.93
CA GLY A 69 8.08 6.65 -18.50
C GLY A 69 7.39 5.74 -17.48
N GLY A 70 7.73 5.89 -16.18
CA GLY A 70 6.96 5.48 -15.00
C GLY A 70 6.10 4.21 -15.09
N ALA A 71 6.50 3.15 -14.38
CA ALA A 71 5.70 1.92 -14.32
C ALA A 71 4.37 2.16 -13.60
N GLN A 72 3.29 1.56 -14.12
CA GLN A 72 2.00 1.57 -13.44
C GLN A 72 2.14 0.84 -12.10
N ILE A 73 1.69 1.49 -11.02
CA ILE A 73 1.66 0.93 -9.68
C ILE A 73 0.35 0.15 -9.54
N PHE A 74 0.46 -1.12 -9.17
CA PHE A 74 -0.68 -1.98 -8.89
C PHE A 74 -0.84 -2.14 -7.39
N SER A 75 -2.07 -2.36 -6.95
CA SER A 75 -2.31 -2.85 -5.61
C SER A 75 -1.56 -4.17 -5.40
N ILE A 76 -1.26 -4.50 -4.15
CA ILE A 76 -0.64 -5.78 -3.77
C ILE A 76 -1.44 -6.92 -4.41
N GLU A 77 -2.76 -6.79 -4.43
CA GLU A 77 -3.66 -7.85 -4.87
C GLU A 77 -3.82 -7.85 -6.39
N GLY A 78 -3.75 -6.68 -7.04
CA GLY A 78 -3.59 -6.56 -8.48
C GLY A 78 -2.30 -7.22 -8.98
N SER A 79 -1.20 -7.03 -8.25
CA SER A 79 0.10 -7.66 -8.53
C SER A 79 0.03 -9.18 -8.39
N LEU A 80 -0.53 -9.67 -7.28
CA LEU A 80 -0.74 -11.11 -7.06
C LEU A 80 -1.61 -11.74 -8.16
N ARG A 81 -2.69 -11.07 -8.59
CA ARG A 81 -3.55 -11.56 -9.69
C ARG A 81 -2.80 -11.65 -11.02
N ARG A 82 -1.88 -10.72 -11.30
CA ARG A 82 -1.07 -10.74 -12.53
C ARG A 82 -0.04 -11.86 -12.52
N GLN A 83 0.63 -12.09 -11.39
CA GLN A 83 1.58 -13.20 -11.22
C GLN A 83 0.91 -14.58 -11.38
N ARG A 84 -0.37 -14.71 -10.96
CA ARG A 84 -1.18 -15.93 -11.10
C ARG A 84 -1.48 -16.33 -12.55
N LYS A 85 -1.51 -15.38 -13.50
CA LYS A 85 -1.73 -15.70 -14.92
C LYS A 85 -0.56 -16.49 -15.55
N GLY A 86 0.57 -16.64 -14.85
CA GLY A 86 1.75 -17.37 -15.33
C GLY A 86 2.11 -18.67 -14.58
N SER A 87 1.38 -19.10 -13.54
CA SER A 87 1.77 -20.29 -12.75
C SER A 87 0.58 -21.11 -12.23
N ALA A 88 0.45 -22.35 -12.70
CA ALA A 88 -0.67 -23.25 -12.41
C ALA A 88 -0.71 -23.78 -10.95
N GLY A 89 0.40 -23.71 -10.22
CA GLY A 89 0.56 -24.34 -8.90
C GLY A 89 -0.14 -23.63 -7.72
N PHE A 90 -0.35 -22.31 -7.81
CA PHE A 90 -0.85 -21.50 -6.70
C PHE A 90 -2.38 -21.37 -6.65
N ASN A 91 -3.08 -21.78 -7.71
CA ASN A 91 -4.53 -21.65 -7.85
C ASN A 91 -5.31 -22.39 -6.74
N ARG A 92 -4.81 -23.54 -6.26
CA ARG A 92 -5.53 -24.38 -5.27
C ARG A 92 -5.56 -23.80 -3.85
N SER A 93 -4.53 -23.05 -3.45
CA SER A 93 -4.44 -22.50 -2.08
C SER A 93 -5.32 -21.26 -1.91
N MET A 94 -5.41 -20.41 -2.95
CA MET A 94 -6.29 -19.25 -2.98
C MET A 94 -7.74 -19.59 -3.35
N GLU A 95 -7.98 -20.64 -4.15
CA GLU A 95 -9.34 -21.20 -4.29
C GLU A 95 -9.87 -21.69 -2.94
N ARG A 96 -9.04 -22.22 -2.03
CA ARG A 96 -9.49 -22.58 -0.68
C ARG A 96 -9.81 -21.35 0.18
N LEU A 97 -9.06 -20.25 0.05
CA LEU A 97 -9.39 -18.97 0.68
C LEU A 97 -10.66 -18.33 0.11
N GLN A 98 -10.98 -18.56 -1.17
CA GLN A 98 -12.16 -18.02 -1.84
C GLN A 98 -13.40 -18.95 -1.78
N LYS A 99 -13.22 -20.28 -1.74
CA LYS A 99 -14.31 -21.27 -1.59
C LYS A 99 -14.88 -21.30 -0.17
N GLY A 100 -14.20 -20.68 0.80
CA GLY A 100 -14.75 -20.41 2.13
C GLY A 100 -15.48 -19.07 2.20
N LYS A 101 -16.63 -18.92 1.52
CA LYS A 101 -17.70 -17.93 1.83
C LYS A 101 -17.28 -16.51 2.29
N ALA A 102 -16.23 -15.91 1.74
CA ALA A 102 -15.92 -14.51 2.01
C ALA A 102 -16.00 -13.73 0.70
N ALA A 103 -16.94 -12.79 0.62
CA ALA A 103 -16.87 -11.73 -0.39
C ALA A 103 -15.45 -11.13 -0.34
N PRO A 104 -14.85 -10.72 -1.48
CA PRO A 104 -13.59 -9.97 -1.46
C PRO A 104 -13.76 -8.81 -0.48
N ASP A 105 -12.94 -8.76 0.58
CA ASP A 105 -13.08 -7.76 1.64
C ASP A 105 -13.22 -6.39 0.99
N PRO A 106 -14.26 -5.60 1.28
CA PRO A 106 -14.37 -4.27 0.74
C PRO A 106 -13.17 -3.40 1.09
N ASN A 107 -12.34 -3.74 2.09
CA ASN A 107 -11.06 -3.11 2.43
C ASN A 107 -9.85 -3.56 1.57
N TRP A 108 -10.08 -4.41 0.56
CA TRP A 108 -9.07 -5.15 -0.21
C TRP A 108 -8.59 -4.38 -1.44
N GLU A 109 -7.81 -3.33 -1.22
CA GLU A 109 -6.95 -2.69 -2.23
C GLU A 109 -5.97 -1.77 -1.47
N THR A 110 -4.76 -2.28 -1.22
CA THR A 110 -3.65 -1.50 -0.66
C THR A 110 -2.47 -1.54 -1.63
N TYR A 111 -1.81 -0.41 -1.79
CA TYR A 111 -0.62 -0.25 -2.63
C TYR A 111 0.63 -0.23 -1.76
N MET A 112 1.69 -0.90 -2.22
CA MET A 112 3.02 -0.77 -1.65
C MET A 112 3.80 0.21 -2.52
N VAL A 113 4.27 1.31 -1.91
CA VAL A 113 5.00 2.37 -2.61
C VAL A 113 6.34 2.61 -1.93
N PRO A 114 7.48 2.55 -2.65
CA PRO A 114 8.79 2.84 -2.06
C PRO A 114 8.86 4.26 -1.50
N GLU A 115 9.68 4.46 -0.48
CA GLU A 115 9.97 5.79 0.03
C GLU A 115 10.75 6.65 -0.97
N GLY A 116 10.61 7.98 -0.88
CA GLY A 116 11.37 8.93 -1.71
C GLY A 116 10.99 8.97 -3.19
N ILE A 117 9.89 8.31 -3.59
CA ILE A 117 9.37 8.40 -4.96
C ILE A 117 8.29 9.47 -5.07
N ARG A 118 8.13 10.01 -6.27
CA ARG A 118 6.95 10.79 -6.64
C ARG A 118 5.96 9.88 -7.35
N ILE A 119 4.71 9.84 -6.91
CA ILE A 119 3.63 9.14 -7.59
C ILE A 119 2.91 10.11 -8.50
N ARG A 120 2.68 9.72 -9.75
CA ARG A 120 1.81 10.43 -10.67
C ARG A 120 0.44 9.77 -10.67
N ILE A 121 -0.58 10.58 -10.44
CA ILE A 121 -1.98 10.18 -10.33
C ILE A 121 -2.70 10.70 -11.57
N LYS A 122 -3.05 9.79 -12.48
CA LYS A 122 -3.84 10.11 -13.67
C LYS A 122 -5.32 9.88 -13.38
N GLN A 123 -6.16 10.83 -13.79
CA GLN A 123 -7.61 10.68 -13.75
C GLN A 123 -8.21 11.21 -15.06
N GLU A 124 -9.15 10.48 -15.65
CA GLU A 124 -9.80 10.90 -16.89
C GLU A 124 -10.51 12.25 -16.71
N GLY A 125 -10.28 13.20 -17.64
CA GLY A 125 -10.86 14.54 -17.56
C GLY A 125 -10.21 15.50 -16.56
N HIS A 126 -9.09 15.11 -15.93
CA HIS A 126 -8.34 15.94 -15.00
C HIS A 126 -6.84 15.98 -15.35
N ASP A 127 -6.17 17.07 -14.96
CA ASP A 127 -4.71 17.17 -15.07
C ASP A 127 -4.01 16.13 -14.18
N ASP A 128 -2.80 15.73 -14.60
CA ASP A 128 -1.94 14.84 -13.81
C ASP A 128 -1.63 15.49 -12.46
N ARG A 129 -1.95 14.80 -11.37
CA ARG A 129 -1.58 15.21 -10.00
C ARG A 129 -0.40 14.39 -9.51
N PHE A 130 0.31 14.92 -8.52
CA PHE A 130 1.52 14.28 -8.01
C PHE A 130 1.50 14.21 -6.49
N LEU A 131 1.98 13.08 -5.97
CA LEU A 131 2.10 12.81 -4.53
C LEU A 131 3.54 12.39 -4.23
N ASP A 132 4.24 13.17 -3.41
CA ASP A 132 5.59 12.84 -2.97
C ASP A 132 5.53 11.91 -1.74
N ILE A 133 6.22 10.77 -1.82
CA ILE A 133 6.33 9.82 -0.72
C ILE A 133 7.55 10.22 0.12
N PRO A 134 7.39 10.44 1.43
CA PRO A 134 8.48 10.90 2.28
C PRO A 134 9.62 9.88 2.35
N THR A 135 10.85 10.36 2.32
CA THR A 135 12.03 9.55 2.68
C THR A 135 12.13 9.51 4.20
N ARG A 136 12.29 8.32 4.78
CA ARG A 136 12.62 8.23 6.21
C ARG A 136 14.03 8.80 6.41
N GLY A 137 14.19 9.67 7.40
CA GLY A 137 15.53 10.07 7.85
C GLY A 137 16.34 8.84 8.28
N PRO A 138 17.67 8.91 8.36
CA PRO A 138 18.46 7.80 8.90
C PRO A 138 17.87 7.41 10.25
N ALA A 139 17.56 6.12 10.44
CA ALA A 139 17.20 5.60 11.74
C ALA A 139 18.33 5.99 12.68
N VAL A 140 18.06 6.90 13.63
CA VAL A 140 19.03 7.20 14.67
C VAL A 140 19.17 5.91 15.46
N LEU A 141 20.23 5.15 15.18
CA LEU A 141 20.68 4.08 16.04
C LEU A 141 20.86 4.72 17.41
N HIS A 142 19.94 4.46 18.33
CA HIS A 142 20.16 4.78 19.73
C HIS A 142 21.50 4.15 20.13
N PRO A 143 22.49 4.92 20.61
CA PRO A 143 23.70 4.33 21.16
C PRO A 143 23.32 3.69 22.49
N LYS A 144 22.92 2.41 22.47
CA LYS A 144 22.80 1.59 23.67
C LYS A 144 24.06 0.74 23.79
N LEU A 145 24.80 1.02 24.87
CA LEU A 145 25.94 0.31 25.43
C LEU A 145 27.28 0.43 24.69
N MET A 146 28.05 1.47 25.04
CA MET A 146 29.45 1.26 25.39
C MET A 146 29.55 1.21 26.91
N LEU A 147 29.46 0.00 27.47
CA LEU A 147 29.94 -0.28 28.81
C LEU A 147 31.47 -0.39 28.72
N PHE A 148 32.18 0.69 29.04
CA PHE A 148 33.61 0.61 29.34
C PHE A 148 33.75 -0.15 30.66
N ARG A 149 34.41 -1.31 30.62
CA ARG A 149 35.00 -1.93 31.81
C ARG A 149 36.33 -1.21 32.06
N GLY A 150 36.47 -0.66 33.27
CA GLY A 150 37.76 -0.30 33.85
C GLY A 150 38.51 -1.52 34.36
#